data_AF-A0A8B9HCJ8-F1
#
_entry.id   AF-A0A8B9HCJ8-F1
#
_cell.length_a   1.000
_cell.length_b   1.000
_cell.length_c   1.000
_cell.angle_alpha   90.00
_cell.angle_beta   90.00
_cell.angle_gamma   90.00
#
_symmetry.space_group_name_H-M   'P 1'
#
loop_
_entity.id
_entity.type
_entity.pdbx_description
1 polymer ?
#
loop_
_entity_poly.entity_id
_entity_poly.type
_entity_poly.pdbx_seq_one_letter_code
_entity_poly.pdbx_strand_id
1 'polypeptide(L)'
;MFKAVFFGLWGGVVTPHPLLAFRKVENALKLPRDFILNTILKAGSEGAVFRADRGKLTLTQMFPELEAECQKEAASQGLSLPAHFSAQKLFDEVVQVEFNGPLLDAAATLQRQGIRTCVLANMWIDDSPQRDSIAKILHVLENRFDLVVRSSQIGAKLPEAAVFQSALDQLHVKPKEMFKLLVMFCHFLQLTVEQLPRACDPEKVSHGYVTVKPGVKIHYVEMGDGPPVLLCHGFPESWYSWRYQIPALADAGFRVIAPDMKGYGDSSAPAGQSVTLFGHDWGGSVAWNMAQCHPERLRAVASLNTPLFPVDPDTNPMERLKAMPIFDYQIYFQEPGVAEAELERNLARTFKLMFTASSEKVGLIFDMRGLFVGSPEDVPRSSMLSEEDLQYYMQQFSKSGFRGPLNWYRNVERNWRWLCSRPRGKILMPALMVTAGKDKVLLPSFSTGMENMIPNLTRGHIEECGHWTQMERYVKICVCSSVNV
;
A
#
# COMPACT_ATOMS: atom_id res chain seq x y z
N MET A 1 14.01 21.92 -21.29
CA MET A 1 13.46 20.72 -20.63
C MET A 1 12.75 21.19 -19.37
N PHE A 2 11.54 20.70 -19.11
CA PHE A 2 10.80 21.05 -17.89
C PHE A 2 11.44 20.37 -16.68
N LYS A 3 11.50 21.10 -15.55
CA LYS A 3 12.00 20.64 -14.25
C LYS A 3 10.92 20.57 -13.19
N ALA A 4 9.74 21.16 -13.44
CA ALA A 4 8.59 21.00 -12.56
C ALA A 4 7.26 20.94 -13.30
N VAL A 5 6.28 20.26 -12.69
CA VAL A 5 4.88 20.20 -13.13
C VAL A 5 3.95 20.63 -12.00
N PHE A 6 3.08 21.60 -12.28
CA PHE A 6 2.14 22.17 -11.31
C PHE A 6 0.72 21.70 -11.60
N PHE A 7 0.06 21.10 -10.60
CA PHE A 7 -1.27 20.51 -10.69
C PHE A 7 -2.29 21.36 -9.93
N GLY A 8 -3.49 21.51 -10.47
CA GLY A 8 -4.62 22.07 -9.72
C GLY A 8 -5.22 21.02 -8.78
N LEU A 9 -5.58 21.41 -7.55
CA LEU A 9 -6.24 20.51 -6.60
C LEU A 9 -7.62 20.07 -7.10
N TRP A 10 -8.57 21.00 -7.11
CA TRP A 10 -9.98 20.73 -7.35
C TRP A 10 -10.27 20.38 -8.81
N GLY A 11 -10.91 19.23 -9.04
CA GLY A 11 -11.17 18.67 -10.38
C GLY A 11 -9.93 18.12 -11.08
N GLY A 12 -8.74 18.25 -10.46
CA GLY A 12 -7.46 17.77 -10.98
C GLY A 12 -6.99 16.60 -10.14
N VAL A 13 -6.18 16.89 -9.12
CA VAL A 13 -5.66 15.88 -8.18
C VAL A 13 -6.79 15.21 -7.41
N VAL A 14 -7.86 15.94 -7.09
CA VAL A 14 -9.07 15.39 -6.46
C VAL A 14 -10.30 15.66 -7.33
N THR A 15 -11.23 14.71 -7.35
CA THR A 15 -12.48 14.75 -8.12
C THR A 15 -13.65 14.28 -7.25
N PRO A 16 -14.88 14.78 -7.43
CA PRO A 16 -15.30 15.76 -8.44
C PRO A 16 -14.85 17.21 -8.16
N HIS A 17 -14.99 18.09 -9.16
CA HIS A 17 -14.78 19.53 -8.97
C HIS A 17 -15.92 20.13 -8.09
N PRO A 18 -15.65 21.10 -7.20
CA PRO A 18 -16.64 21.70 -6.29
C PRO A 18 -17.93 22.20 -6.96
N LEU A 19 -17.86 22.62 -8.22
CA LEU A 19 -19.03 22.99 -9.01
C LEU A 19 -20.10 21.89 -9.11
N LEU A 20 -19.71 20.62 -9.04
CA LEU A 20 -20.66 19.51 -9.01
C LEU A 20 -21.39 19.43 -7.67
N ALA A 21 -20.71 19.70 -6.55
CA ALA A 21 -21.35 19.83 -5.24
C ALA A 21 -22.32 21.01 -5.21
N PHE A 22 -21.93 22.16 -5.78
CA PHE A 22 -22.81 23.33 -5.87
C PHE A 22 -24.09 23.00 -6.64
N ARG A 23 -23.98 22.37 -7.82
CA ARG A 23 -25.14 21.93 -8.60
C ARG A 23 -26.01 20.92 -7.87
N LYS A 24 -25.41 20.00 -7.11
CA LYS A 24 -26.15 19.02 -6.31
C LYS A 24 -27.04 19.72 -5.29
N VAL A 25 -26.49 20.70 -4.57
CA VAL A 25 -27.24 21.52 -3.59
C VAL A 25 -28.28 22.41 -4.26
N GLU A 26 -27.94 23.08 -5.36
CA GLU A 26 -28.89 23.89 -6.14
C GLU A 26 -30.10 23.07 -6.59
N ASN A 27 -29.88 21.88 -7.14
CA ASN A 27 -30.96 20.99 -7.57
C ASN A 27 -31.83 20.53 -6.40
N ALA A 28 -31.22 20.14 -5.27
CA ALA A 28 -31.95 19.73 -4.08
C ALA A 28 -32.83 20.86 -3.52
N LEU A 29 -32.36 22.11 -3.63
CA LEU A 29 -33.05 23.30 -3.13
C LEU A 29 -33.90 24.01 -4.19
N LYS A 30 -33.97 23.48 -5.42
CA LYS A 30 -34.65 24.09 -6.57
C LYS A 30 -34.19 25.52 -6.87
N LEU A 31 -32.91 25.81 -6.65
CA LEU A 31 -32.31 27.09 -6.98
C LEU A 31 -31.96 27.14 -8.48
N PRO A 32 -31.86 28.35 -9.07
CA PRO A 32 -31.38 28.49 -10.43
C PRO A 32 -30.01 27.84 -10.60
N ARG A 33 -29.76 27.30 -11.79
CA ARG A 33 -28.48 26.71 -12.14
C ARG A 33 -27.35 27.72 -11.99
N ASP A 34 -26.25 27.29 -11.38
CA ASP A 34 -25.04 28.08 -11.13
C ASP A 34 -25.30 29.31 -10.21
N PHE A 35 -26.42 29.35 -9.48
CA PHE A 35 -26.75 30.41 -8.51
C PHE A 35 -25.64 30.64 -7.48
N ILE A 36 -25.12 29.56 -6.88
CA ILE A 36 -24.09 29.64 -5.83
C ILE A 36 -22.78 30.16 -6.44
N LEU A 37 -22.38 29.63 -7.60
CA LEU A 37 -21.19 30.08 -8.31
C LEU A 37 -21.29 31.57 -8.67
N ASN A 38 -22.42 31.99 -9.24
CA ASN A 38 -22.64 33.38 -9.64
C ASN A 38 -22.64 34.31 -8.42
N THR A 39 -23.20 33.88 -7.29
CA THR A 39 -23.14 34.64 -6.02
C THR A 39 -21.68 34.86 -5.61
N ILE A 40 -20.88 33.80 -5.57
CA ILE A 40 -19.45 33.86 -5.21
C ILE A 40 -18.67 34.77 -6.18
N LEU A 41 -18.91 34.64 -7.49
CA LEU A 41 -18.23 35.47 -8.50
C LEU A 41 -18.62 36.95 -8.41
N LYS A 42 -19.90 37.24 -8.16
CA LYS A 42 -20.42 38.61 -8.03
C LYS A 42 -19.90 39.32 -6.78
N ALA A 43 -19.68 38.58 -5.69
CA ALA A 43 -19.07 39.12 -4.47
C ALA A 43 -17.59 39.51 -4.66
N GLY A 44 -16.89 38.89 -5.62
CA GLY A 44 -15.55 39.28 -6.01
C GLY A 44 -14.52 39.15 -4.88
N SER A 45 -13.63 40.15 -4.74
CA SER A 45 -12.56 40.15 -3.74
C SER A 45 -13.03 40.31 -2.29
N GLU A 46 -14.21 40.90 -2.09
CA GLU A 46 -14.81 41.11 -0.77
C GLU A 46 -15.62 39.89 -0.29
N GLY A 47 -15.91 38.95 -1.19
CA GLY A 47 -16.74 37.79 -0.92
C GLY A 47 -16.14 36.83 0.10
N ALA A 48 -17.00 36.14 0.84
CA ALA A 48 -16.64 35.23 1.93
C ALA A 48 -15.66 34.14 1.46
N VAL A 49 -15.98 33.46 0.36
CA VAL A 49 -15.12 32.38 -0.20
C VAL A 49 -13.77 32.93 -0.67
N PHE A 50 -13.74 34.12 -1.27
CA PHE A 50 -12.49 34.75 -1.72
C PHE A 50 -11.58 35.07 -0.53
N ARG A 51 -12.14 35.63 0.54
CA ARG A 51 -11.41 35.93 1.78
C ARG A 51 -10.95 34.66 2.50
N ALA A 52 -11.78 33.62 2.55
CA ALA A 52 -11.43 32.33 3.13
C ALA A 52 -10.27 31.66 2.37
N ASP A 53 -10.30 31.65 1.04
CA ASP A 53 -9.20 31.15 0.20
C ASP A 53 -7.88 31.88 0.46
N ARG A 54 -7.90 33.13 0.93
CA ARG A 54 -6.70 33.91 1.30
C ARG A 54 -6.35 33.84 2.78
N GLY A 55 -7.00 32.96 3.55
CA GLY A 55 -6.76 32.80 4.98
C GLY A 55 -7.20 34.00 5.82
N LYS A 56 -8.05 34.88 5.27
CA LYS A 56 -8.63 36.03 6.01
C LYS A 56 -9.85 35.62 6.84
N LEU A 57 -10.49 34.51 6.50
CA LEU A 57 -11.55 33.87 7.25
C LEU A 57 -11.20 32.39 7.42
N THR A 58 -11.60 31.81 8.56
CA THR A 58 -11.69 30.37 8.72
C THR A 58 -12.96 29.82 8.05
N LEU A 59 -13.05 28.49 7.92
CA LEU A 59 -14.21 27.83 7.32
C LEU A 59 -15.50 28.16 8.08
N THR A 60 -15.49 28.07 9.41
CA THR A 60 -16.69 28.33 10.20
C THR A 60 -17.09 29.81 10.19
N GLN A 61 -16.13 30.74 10.09
CA GLN A 61 -16.40 32.17 9.91
C GLN A 61 -16.97 32.50 8.53
N MET A 62 -16.57 31.76 7.49
CA MET A 62 -17.06 31.96 6.13
C MET A 62 -18.54 31.60 5.96
N PHE A 63 -19.05 30.60 6.68
CA PHE A 63 -20.43 30.12 6.50
C PHE A 63 -21.52 31.18 6.67
N PRO A 64 -21.62 31.93 7.78
CA PRO A 64 -22.67 32.94 7.93
C PRO A 64 -22.55 34.08 6.92
N GLU A 65 -21.33 34.42 6.49
CA GLU A 65 -21.11 35.44 5.47
C GLU A 65 -21.59 34.97 4.08
N LEU A 66 -21.27 33.73 3.69
CA LEU A 66 -21.75 33.15 2.43
C LEU A 66 -23.27 32.97 2.42
N GLU A 67 -23.87 32.59 3.55
CA GLU A 67 -25.33 32.51 3.69
C GLU A 67 -26.01 33.87 3.50
N ALA A 68 -25.44 34.94 4.06
CA ALA A 68 -25.93 36.31 3.85
C ALA A 68 -25.77 36.77 2.39
N GLU A 69 -24.66 36.43 1.73
CA GLU A 69 -24.44 36.69 0.31
C GLU A 69 -25.49 35.98 -0.56
N CYS A 70 -25.75 34.70 -0.32
CA CYS A 70 -26.79 33.94 -1.02
C CYS A 70 -28.19 34.50 -0.75
N GLN A 71 -28.50 34.91 0.48
CA GLN A 71 -29.80 35.52 0.80
C GLN A 71 -30.01 36.83 0.04
N LYS A 72 -28.97 37.67 -0.03
CA LYS A 72 -29.01 38.94 -0.78
C LYS A 72 -29.17 38.70 -2.28
N GLU A 73 -28.45 37.71 -2.83
CA GLU A 73 -28.56 37.38 -4.25
C GLU A 73 -29.95 36.84 -4.60
N ALA A 74 -30.49 35.92 -3.79
CA ALA A 74 -31.85 35.41 -3.96
C ALA A 74 -32.88 36.54 -3.98
N ALA A 75 -32.82 37.46 -3.01
CA ALA A 75 -33.70 38.62 -2.96
C ALA A 75 -33.58 39.51 -4.20
N SER A 76 -32.35 39.72 -4.71
CA SER A 76 -32.12 40.52 -5.93
C SER A 76 -32.70 39.87 -7.20
N GLN A 77 -32.88 38.55 -7.20
CA GLN A 77 -33.48 37.79 -8.30
C GLN A 77 -34.98 37.52 -8.09
N GLY A 78 -35.60 38.08 -7.04
CA GLY A 78 -37.01 37.82 -6.70
C GLY A 78 -37.27 36.40 -6.20
N LEU A 79 -36.25 35.73 -5.68
CA LEU A 79 -36.29 34.37 -5.14
C LEU A 79 -36.28 34.42 -3.60
N SER A 80 -36.83 33.38 -2.99
CA SER A 80 -36.67 33.14 -1.55
C SER A 80 -35.76 31.94 -1.33
N LEU A 81 -34.68 32.12 -0.59
CA LEU A 81 -33.82 31.02 -0.17
C LEU A 81 -34.58 30.11 0.80
N PRO A 82 -34.53 28.78 0.67
CA PRO A 82 -35.17 27.89 1.63
C PRO A 82 -34.61 28.08 3.04
N ALA A 83 -35.46 28.03 4.07
CA ALA A 83 -35.07 28.24 5.48
C ALA A 83 -34.02 27.25 6.01
N HIS A 84 -33.77 26.16 5.29
CA HIS A 84 -32.80 25.12 5.62
C HIS A 84 -31.54 25.16 4.73
N PHE A 85 -31.36 26.20 3.91
CA PHE A 85 -30.09 26.44 3.22
C PHE A 85 -28.98 26.60 4.27
N SER A 86 -27.85 25.95 4.01
CA SER A 86 -26.70 25.99 4.91
C SER A 86 -25.42 25.91 4.10
N ALA A 87 -24.54 26.88 4.30
CA ALA A 87 -23.20 26.86 3.71
C ALA A 87 -22.37 25.72 4.28
N GLN A 88 -22.60 25.31 5.53
CA GLN A 88 -21.94 24.13 6.09
C GLN A 88 -22.25 22.87 5.28
N LYS A 89 -23.54 22.57 5.04
CA LYS A 89 -23.96 21.40 4.23
C LYS A 89 -23.41 21.45 2.80
N LEU A 90 -23.29 22.66 2.23
CA LEU A 90 -22.67 22.84 0.92
C LEU A 90 -21.20 22.41 0.94
N PHE A 91 -20.44 22.81 1.95
CA PHE A 91 -19.02 22.46 2.04
C PHE A 91 -18.78 21.02 2.52
N ASP A 92 -19.70 20.43 3.29
CA ASP A 92 -19.71 19.00 3.59
C ASP A 92 -19.76 18.15 2.29
N GLU A 93 -20.48 18.62 1.26
CA GLU A 93 -20.53 18.01 -0.07
C GLU A 93 -19.27 18.31 -0.90
N VAL A 94 -18.67 19.49 -0.77
CA VAL A 94 -17.43 19.85 -1.49
C VAL A 94 -16.26 18.96 -1.08
N VAL A 95 -16.19 18.54 0.18
CA VAL A 95 -15.10 17.69 0.68
C VAL A 95 -15.32 16.20 0.40
N GLN A 96 -16.46 15.80 -0.17
CA GLN A 96 -16.67 14.44 -0.67
C GLN A 96 -15.94 14.24 -2.01
N VAL A 97 -14.64 13.97 -1.91
CA VAL A 97 -13.77 13.78 -3.08
C VAL A 97 -12.96 12.50 -2.99
N GLU A 98 -12.59 12.01 -4.16
CA GLU A 98 -11.65 10.92 -4.38
C GLU A 98 -10.39 11.46 -5.07
N PHE A 99 -9.27 10.79 -4.86
CA PHE A 99 -8.04 11.11 -5.58
C PHE A 99 -8.10 10.61 -7.03
N ASN A 100 -7.62 11.44 -7.95
CA ASN A 100 -7.44 11.06 -9.34
C ASN A 100 -6.21 10.17 -9.47
N GLY A 101 -6.41 8.86 -9.36
CA GLY A 101 -5.36 7.84 -9.44
C GLY A 101 -4.40 8.02 -10.62
N PRO A 102 -4.89 8.14 -11.87
CA PRO A 102 -4.04 8.39 -13.03
C PRO A 102 -3.15 9.64 -12.92
N LEU A 103 -3.65 10.71 -12.29
CA LEU A 103 -2.87 11.94 -12.11
C LEU A 103 -1.82 11.78 -11.00
N LEU A 104 -2.14 11.05 -9.93
CA LEU A 104 -1.16 10.66 -8.91
C LEU A 104 -0.05 9.79 -9.50
N ASP A 105 -0.39 8.82 -10.37
CA ASP A 105 0.57 7.95 -11.06
C ASP A 105 1.47 8.77 -12.02
N ALA A 106 0.89 9.74 -12.71
CA ALA A 106 1.64 10.67 -13.56
C ALA A 106 2.61 11.52 -12.72
N ALA A 107 2.18 12.05 -11.57
CA ALA A 107 3.03 12.81 -10.67
C ALA A 107 4.21 11.97 -10.15
N ALA A 108 3.96 10.74 -9.70
CA ALA A 108 5.01 9.82 -9.26
C ALA A 108 6.00 9.47 -10.39
N THR A 109 5.51 9.35 -11.63
CA THR A 109 6.34 9.13 -12.83
C THR A 109 7.27 10.29 -13.12
N LEU A 110 6.76 11.52 -13.03
CA LEU A 110 7.56 12.72 -13.18
C LEU A 110 8.66 12.80 -12.11
N GLN A 111 8.33 12.50 -10.85
CA GLN A 111 9.30 12.51 -9.75
C GLN A 111 10.45 11.51 -9.96
N ARG A 112 10.15 10.27 -10.40
CA ARG A 112 11.20 9.28 -10.72
C ARG A 112 12.10 9.70 -11.89
N GLN A 113 11.63 10.59 -12.75
CA GLN A 113 12.44 11.21 -13.81
C GLN A 113 13.18 12.47 -13.35
N GLY A 114 13.14 12.80 -12.05
CA GLY A 114 13.79 13.97 -11.48
C GLY A 114 13.02 15.29 -11.71
N ILE A 115 11.75 15.23 -12.11
CA ILE A 115 10.88 16.40 -12.30
C ILE A 115 10.10 16.65 -11.01
N ARG A 116 10.20 17.86 -10.46
CA ARG A 116 9.48 18.28 -9.24
C ARG A 116 7.98 18.39 -9.50
N THR A 117 7.16 18.03 -8.53
CA THR A 117 5.70 18.12 -8.65
C THR A 117 5.13 19.04 -7.57
N CYS A 118 4.19 19.90 -7.95
CA CYS A 118 3.56 20.85 -7.04
C CYS A 118 2.04 20.76 -7.16
N VAL A 119 1.32 20.80 -6.05
CA VAL A 119 -0.13 21.05 -6.05
C VAL A 119 -0.38 22.49 -5.68
N LEU A 120 -1.23 23.16 -6.47
CA LEU A 120 -1.73 24.51 -6.19
C LEU A 120 -3.18 24.37 -5.70
N ALA A 121 -3.40 24.68 -4.44
CA ALA A 121 -4.65 24.45 -3.74
C ALA A 121 -5.27 25.78 -3.29
N ASN A 122 -6.40 26.18 -3.91
CA ASN A 122 -7.30 27.15 -3.31
C ASN A 122 -8.01 26.47 -2.15
N MET A 123 -7.57 26.78 -0.93
CA MET A 123 -8.06 26.19 0.30
C MET A 123 -8.12 27.21 1.42
N TRP A 124 -9.17 27.09 2.22
CA TRP A 124 -9.39 27.84 3.46
C TRP A 124 -8.70 27.19 4.67
N ILE A 125 -8.73 27.89 5.81
CA ILE A 125 -8.33 27.34 7.11
C ILE A 125 -9.53 26.62 7.71
N ASP A 126 -9.46 25.29 7.81
CA ASP A 126 -10.55 24.47 8.35
C ASP A 126 -10.46 24.35 9.88
N ASP A 127 -11.32 25.09 10.57
CA ASP A 127 -11.51 25.07 12.02
C ASP A 127 -12.78 24.33 12.45
N SER A 128 -13.41 23.61 11.52
CA SER A 128 -14.65 22.89 11.80
C SER A 128 -14.42 21.62 12.65
N PRO A 129 -15.48 21.08 13.28
CA PRO A 129 -15.41 19.78 13.93
C PRO A 129 -15.07 18.62 12.97
N GLN A 130 -15.34 18.78 11.68
CA GLN A 130 -15.09 17.79 10.62
C GLN A 130 -13.76 18.00 9.87
N ARG A 131 -12.86 18.85 10.39
CA ARG A 131 -11.58 19.20 9.76
C ARG A 131 -10.68 18.02 9.39
N ASP A 132 -10.91 16.85 10.00
CA ASP A 132 -10.17 15.63 9.73
C ASP A 132 -10.27 15.18 8.27
N SER A 133 -11.39 15.46 7.59
CA SER A 133 -11.56 15.12 6.16
C SER A 133 -10.58 15.90 5.28
N ILE A 134 -10.45 17.21 5.51
CA ILE A 134 -9.48 18.05 4.81
C ILE A 134 -8.04 17.71 5.22
N ALA A 135 -7.81 17.44 6.51
CA ALA A 135 -6.49 17.05 7.01
C ALA A 135 -5.98 15.77 6.33
N LYS A 136 -6.85 14.78 6.10
CA LYS A 136 -6.52 13.57 5.34
C LYS A 136 -6.13 13.87 3.90
N ILE A 137 -6.87 14.77 3.23
CA ILE A 137 -6.53 15.18 1.87
C ILE A 137 -5.15 15.82 1.85
N LEU A 138 -4.90 16.80 2.72
CA LEU A 138 -3.61 17.49 2.80
C LEU A 138 -2.47 16.53 3.11
N HIS A 139 -2.65 15.62 4.07
CA HIS A 139 -1.65 14.61 4.41
C HIS A 139 -1.25 13.76 3.20
N VAL A 140 -2.22 13.29 2.41
CA VAL A 140 -1.90 12.54 1.18
C VAL A 140 -1.16 13.42 0.17
N LEU A 141 -1.59 14.67 -0.05
CA LEU A 141 -0.93 15.57 -1.01
C LEU A 141 0.51 15.89 -0.59
N GLU A 142 0.74 16.23 0.67
CA GLU A 142 2.05 16.58 1.23
C GLU A 142 3.02 15.38 1.21
N ASN A 143 2.49 14.15 1.19
CA ASN A 143 3.27 12.93 1.06
C ASN A 143 3.51 12.47 -0.38
N ARG A 144 2.75 12.98 -1.36
CA ARG A 144 2.77 12.52 -2.76
C ARG A 144 3.39 13.53 -3.73
N PHE A 145 3.47 14.80 -3.35
CA PHE A 145 4.03 15.87 -4.18
C PHE A 145 5.22 16.51 -3.47
N ASP A 146 6.18 17.04 -4.23
CA ASP A 146 7.33 17.75 -3.65
C ASP A 146 6.91 19.01 -2.89
N LEU A 147 5.78 19.62 -3.30
CA LEU A 147 5.23 20.81 -2.67
C LEU A 147 3.70 20.85 -2.77
N VAL A 148 3.05 21.28 -1.69
CA VAL A 148 1.63 21.67 -1.68
C VAL A 148 1.54 23.13 -1.30
N VAL A 149 1.14 23.96 -2.25
CA VAL A 149 0.92 25.39 -2.02
C VAL A 149 -0.55 25.60 -1.64
N ARG A 150 -0.78 26.02 -0.40
CA ARG A 150 -2.09 26.42 0.11
C ARG A 150 -2.28 27.93 0.00
N SER A 151 -3.33 28.35 -0.71
CA SER A 151 -3.66 29.77 -0.92
C SER A 151 -3.83 30.54 0.40
N SER A 152 -4.44 29.91 1.40
CA SER A 152 -4.68 30.54 2.71
C SER A 152 -3.41 30.85 3.48
N GLN A 153 -2.33 30.09 3.27
CA GLN A 153 -1.05 30.33 3.93
C GLN A 153 -0.23 31.42 3.25
N ILE A 154 -0.40 31.57 1.93
CA ILE A 154 0.28 32.62 1.15
C ILE A 154 -0.45 33.96 1.28
N GLY A 155 -1.76 33.92 1.53
CA GLY A 155 -2.60 35.11 1.49
C GLY A 155 -2.91 35.57 0.07
N ALA A 156 -2.83 34.68 -0.92
CA ALA A 156 -3.19 34.90 -2.33
C ALA A 156 -3.84 33.63 -2.89
N LYS A 157 -4.77 33.76 -3.85
CA LYS A 157 -5.46 32.60 -4.45
C LYS A 157 -5.22 32.48 -5.94
N LEU A 158 -5.37 31.28 -6.49
CA LEU A 158 -5.40 31.10 -7.94
C LEU A 158 -6.56 31.90 -8.56
N PRO A 159 -6.34 32.55 -9.72
CA PRO A 159 -5.15 32.45 -10.58
C PRO A 159 -4.08 33.55 -10.36
N GLU A 160 -4.03 34.21 -9.20
CA GLU A 160 -3.06 35.29 -8.93
C GLU A 160 -1.60 34.81 -9.09
N ALA A 161 -0.76 35.66 -9.70
CA ALA A 161 0.63 35.33 -10.00
C ALA A 161 1.45 34.97 -8.75
N ALA A 162 1.11 35.55 -7.60
CA ALA A 162 1.80 35.33 -6.33
C ALA A 162 1.80 33.85 -5.89
N VAL A 163 0.72 33.10 -6.18
CA VAL A 163 0.64 31.66 -5.87
C VAL A 163 1.66 30.87 -6.68
N PHE A 164 1.79 31.18 -7.97
CA PHE A 164 2.78 30.53 -8.85
C PHE A 164 4.20 30.93 -8.49
N GLN A 165 4.44 32.20 -8.17
CA GLN A 165 5.76 32.70 -7.80
C GLN A 165 6.26 32.02 -6.52
N SER A 166 5.40 31.91 -5.51
CA SER A 166 5.74 31.19 -4.28
C SER A 166 6.11 29.72 -4.52
N ALA A 167 5.36 29.02 -5.39
CA ALA A 167 5.67 27.64 -5.76
C ALA A 167 7.02 27.51 -6.48
N LEU A 168 7.33 28.44 -7.41
CA LEU A 168 8.58 28.46 -8.15
C LEU A 168 9.78 28.74 -7.22
N ASP A 169 9.62 29.67 -6.29
CA ASP A 169 10.67 30.05 -5.33
C ASP A 169 10.99 28.88 -4.38
N GLN A 170 9.96 28.22 -3.84
CA GLN A 170 10.10 27.07 -2.92
C GLN A 170 10.69 25.83 -3.60
N LEU A 171 10.41 25.62 -4.89
CA LEU A 171 10.99 24.50 -5.65
C LEU A 171 12.34 24.85 -6.31
N HIS A 172 12.78 26.11 -6.22
CA HIS A 172 13.97 26.63 -6.89
C HIS A 172 13.95 26.40 -8.43
N VAL A 173 12.80 26.64 -9.08
CA VAL A 173 12.59 26.42 -10.52
C VAL A 173 12.28 27.74 -11.23
N LYS A 174 12.83 27.95 -12.43
CA LYS A 174 12.54 29.16 -13.23
C LYS A 174 11.18 29.02 -13.92
N PRO A 175 10.42 30.12 -14.16
CA PRO A 175 9.13 30.07 -14.83
C PRO A 175 9.12 29.28 -16.16
N LYS A 176 10.19 29.40 -16.95
CA LYS A 176 10.35 28.71 -18.25
C LYS A 176 10.61 27.20 -18.15
N GLU A 177 10.93 26.70 -16.96
CA GLU A 177 11.22 25.30 -16.68
C GLU A 177 10.00 24.59 -16.08
N MET A 178 8.85 25.27 -15.98
CA MET A 178 7.64 24.74 -15.35
C MET A 178 6.53 24.50 -16.37
N PHE A 179 5.82 23.39 -16.23
CA PHE A 179 4.63 23.06 -16.99
C PHE A 179 3.39 23.10 -16.08
N LYS A 180 2.29 23.70 -16.55
CA LYS A 180 1.04 23.83 -15.78
C LYS A 180 -0.01 22.85 -16.28
N LEU A 181 -0.49 21.98 -15.41
CA LEU A 181 -1.65 21.13 -15.62
C LEU A 181 -2.80 21.61 -14.72
N LEU A 182 -3.44 22.71 -15.12
CA LEU A 182 -4.66 23.24 -14.50
C LEU A 182 -5.86 22.78 -15.33
N VAL A 183 -6.96 22.42 -14.66
CA VAL A 183 -8.16 21.79 -15.26
C VAL A 183 -9.02 22.81 -16.03
N MET A 184 -8.39 23.65 -16.83
CA MET A 184 -9.00 24.14 -18.06
C MET A 184 -8.67 23.24 -19.27
N PHE A 185 -7.74 22.28 -19.12
CA PHE A 185 -7.35 21.36 -20.19
C PHE A 185 -7.02 19.96 -19.63
N CYS A 186 -8.04 19.16 -19.35
CA CYS A 186 -7.87 17.72 -19.18
C CYS A 186 -8.91 16.98 -20.04
N HIS A 187 -8.58 16.82 -21.33
CA HIS A 187 -9.22 15.80 -22.18
C HIS A 187 -8.20 14.89 -22.87
N PHE A 188 -6.93 14.98 -22.51
CA PHE A 188 -5.88 14.14 -23.09
C PHE A 188 -4.85 13.81 -22.02
N LEU A 189 -4.94 12.60 -21.47
CA LEU A 189 -3.84 11.77 -20.96
C LEU A 189 -4.44 10.49 -20.36
N GLN A 190 -4.85 9.58 -21.24
CA GLN A 190 -4.94 8.15 -20.89
C GLN A 190 -3.55 7.55 -21.13
N LEU A 191 -2.74 7.54 -20.07
CA LEU A 191 -1.59 6.66 -19.94
C LEU A 191 -1.76 5.93 -18.62
N THR A 192 -2.42 4.77 -18.67
CA THR A 192 -2.49 3.83 -17.56
C THR A 192 -1.16 3.09 -17.47
N VAL A 193 -0.34 3.47 -16.50
CA VAL A 193 0.74 2.64 -15.97
C VAL A 193 0.39 2.40 -14.50
N GLU A 194 -0.14 1.21 -14.18
CA GLU A 194 -0.35 0.79 -12.79
C GLU A 194 0.96 0.94 -12.00
N GLN A 195 0.95 1.68 -10.89
CA GLN A 195 2.14 1.88 -10.05
C GLN A 195 1.97 1.52 -8.58
N LEU A 196 3.09 1.10 -8.00
CA LEU A 196 3.27 0.54 -6.67
C LEU A 196 2.92 1.57 -5.56
N PRO A 197 2.41 1.13 -4.40
CA PRO A 197 2.21 2.00 -3.25
C PRO A 197 3.55 2.61 -2.80
N ARG A 198 3.50 3.64 -1.96
CA ARG A 198 4.73 4.18 -1.35
C ARG A 198 5.39 3.11 -0.49
N ALA A 199 6.69 2.87 -0.65
CA ALA A 199 7.46 2.06 0.29
C ALA A 199 7.76 2.87 1.55
N CYS A 200 7.70 2.22 2.70
CA CYS A 200 8.18 2.69 3.98
C CYS A 200 9.70 2.83 3.90
N ASP A 201 10.23 3.97 4.31
CA ASP A 201 11.67 4.22 4.38
C ASP A 201 12.18 3.73 5.76
N PRO A 202 13.14 2.78 5.81
CA PRO A 202 13.61 2.21 7.06
C PRO A 202 14.21 3.24 8.01
N GLU A 203 14.80 4.34 7.52
CA GLU A 203 15.43 5.33 8.40
C GLU A 203 14.43 6.36 8.94
N LYS A 204 13.22 6.42 8.35
CA LYS A 204 12.22 7.46 8.66
C LYS A 204 10.98 6.91 9.36
N VAL A 205 10.89 5.60 9.56
CA VAL A 205 9.82 4.98 10.33
C VAL A 205 10.21 4.89 11.81
N SER A 206 9.23 5.00 12.70
CA SER A 206 9.50 4.88 14.14
C SER A 206 9.87 3.45 14.49
N HIS A 207 11.00 3.25 15.16
CA HIS A 207 11.44 1.94 15.65
C HIS A 207 11.13 1.80 17.14
N GLY A 208 10.38 0.75 17.48
CA GLY A 208 10.04 0.40 18.85
C GLY A 208 10.64 -0.93 19.27
N TYR A 209 10.91 -1.04 20.57
CA TYR A 209 11.31 -2.29 21.22
C TYR A 209 10.42 -2.54 22.42
N VAL A 210 9.84 -3.73 22.50
CA VAL A 210 9.09 -4.14 23.69
C VAL A 210 9.68 -5.40 24.28
N THR A 211 10.07 -5.33 25.56
CA THR A 211 10.47 -6.52 26.31
C THR A 211 9.22 -7.22 26.81
N VAL A 212 8.84 -8.34 26.19
CA VAL A 212 7.59 -9.05 26.51
C VAL A 212 7.76 -10.04 27.67
N LYS A 213 8.99 -10.48 27.95
CA LYS A 213 9.39 -11.21 29.18
C LYS A 213 10.94 -11.26 29.29
N PRO A 214 11.53 -11.66 30.42
CA PRO A 214 12.98 -11.76 30.57
C PRO A 214 13.61 -12.59 29.44
N GLY A 215 14.61 -12.02 28.75
CA GLY A 215 15.27 -12.64 27.59
C GLY A 215 14.51 -12.52 26.27
N VAL A 216 13.41 -11.74 26.20
CA VAL A 216 12.57 -11.58 24.99
C VAL A 216 12.23 -10.13 24.70
N LYS A 217 12.94 -9.55 23.74
CA LYS A 217 12.71 -8.23 23.15
C LYS A 217 12.13 -8.37 21.74
N ILE A 218 10.97 -7.83 21.45
CA ILE A 218 10.44 -7.75 20.08
C ILE A 218 10.73 -6.35 19.53
N HIS A 219 11.38 -6.30 18.37
CA HIS A 219 11.52 -5.13 17.53
C HIS A 219 10.28 -4.97 16.64
N TYR A 220 9.83 -3.74 16.46
CA TYR A 220 8.80 -3.39 15.49
C TYR A 220 9.02 -2.00 14.92
N VAL A 221 8.46 -1.75 13.75
CA VAL A 221 8.27 -0.40 13.24
C VAL A 221 6.83 0.04 13.37
N GLU A 222 6.63 1.34 13.47
CA GLU A 222 5.33 1.93 13.75
C GLU A 222 5.06 3.18 12.92
N MET A 223 3.83 3.31 12.42
CA MET A 223 3.37 4.47 11.64
C MET A 223 1.85 4.68 11.80
N GLY A 224 1.43 5.93 12.01
CA GLY A 224 0.02 6.33 12.14
C GLY A 224 -0.54 6.20 13.57
N ASP A 225 -1.70 6.82 13.82
CA ASP A 225 -2.21 7.08 15.19
C ASP A 225 -3.65 6.56 15.44
N GLY A 226 -4.14 5.63 14.61
CA GLY A 226 -5.51 5.10 14.70
C GLY A 226 -5.65 3.72 15.38
N PRO A 227 -6.69 2.93 15.05
CA PRO A 227 -6.84 1.56 15.54
C PRO A 227 -5.61 0.72 15.17
N PRO A 228 -5.06 -0.09 16.10
CA PRO A 228 -3.80 -0.79 15.85
C PRO A 228 -3.94 -1.94 14.85
N VAL A 229 -3.02 -2.01 13.89
CA VAL A 229 -2.91 -3.08 12.89
C VAL A 229 -1.50 -3.68 12.96
N LEU A 230 -1.41 -4.96 13.33
CA LEU A 230 -0.14 -5.68 13.47
C LEU A 230 0.18 -6.46 12.19
N LEU A 231 1.34 -6.22 11.57
CA LEU A 231 1.77 -6.85 10.32
C LEU A 231 2.91 -7.87 10.55
N CYS A 232 2.63 -9.16 10.38
CA CYS A 232 3.56 -10.25 10.67
C CYS A 232 4.13 -10.85 9.36
N HIS A 233 5.44 -10.82 9.15
CA HIS A 233 6.08 -11.33 7.92
C HIS A 233 6.36 -12.86 7.95
N GLY A 234 6.66 -13.46 6.79
CA GLY A 234 6.99 -14.89 6.61
C GLY A 234 8.50 -15.20 6.59
N PHE A 235 8.89 -16.25 5.86
CA PHE A 235 10.27 -16.75 5.78
C PHE A 235 10.78 -16.72 4.32
N PRO A 236 12.05 -16.32 4.05
CA PRO A 236 13.00 -15.57 4.90
C PRO A 236 12.81 -14.06 4.75
N GLU A 237 11.95 -13.47 5.58
CA GLU A 237 11.52 -12.07 5.42
C GLU A 237 11.92 -11.15 6.60
N SER A 238 11.34 -9.95 6.65
CA SER A 238 11.49 -8.93 7.70
C SER A 238 10.22 -8.08 7.77
N TRP A 239 10.06 -7.25 8.81
CA TRP A 239 9.03 -6.20 8.84
C TRP A 239 8.96 -5.41 7.52
N TYR A 240 10.10 -5.26 6.85
CA TYR A 240 10.26 -4.52 5.59
C TYR A 240 9.54 -5.15 4.38
N SER A 241 9.12 -6.42 4.47
CA SER A 241 8.22 -7.00 3.49
C SER A 241 6.89 -6.25 3.40
N TRP A 242 6.50 -5.58 4.49
CA TRP A 242 5.29 -4.77 4.56
C TRP A 242 5.50 -3.31 4.19
N ARG A 243 6.65 -2.95 3.60
CA ARG A 243 6.99 -1.55 3.30
C ARG A 243 5.92 -0.82 2.50
N TYR A 244 5.15 -1.51 1.66
CA TYR A 244 4.07 -0.89 0.90
C TYR A 244 2.75 -0.77 1.67
N GLN A 245 2.52 -1.66 2.63
CA GLN A 245 1.30 -1.74 3.43
C GLN A 245 1.36 -0.82 4.65
N ILE A 246 2.54 -0.61 5.23
CA ILE A 246 2.73 0.27 6.39
C ILE A 246 2.21 1.70 6.13
N PRO A 247 2.69 2.43 5.10
CA PRO A 247 2.18 3.76 4.82
C PRO A 247 0.74 3.73 4.31
N ALA A 248 0.33 2.73 3.52
CA ALA A 248 -1.04 2.67 3.00
C ALA A 248 -2.09 2.51 4.12
N LEU A 249 -1.82 1.67 5.12
CA LEU A 249 -2.70 1.46 6.26
C LEU A 249 -2.64 2.64 7.24
N ALA A 250 -1.47 3.25 7.42
CA ALA A 250 -1.34 4.48 8.22
C ALA A 250 -2.15 5.62 7.59
N ASP A 251 -2.04 5.80 6.27
CA ASP A 251 -2.82 6.78 5.50
C ASP A 251 -4.33 6.48 5.54
N ALA A 252 -4.70 5.20 5.62
CA ALA A 252 -6.09 4.76 5.82
C ALA A 252 -6.60 5.01 7.26
N GLY A 253 -5.78 5.58 8.15
CA GLY A 253 -6.16 5.96 9.51
C GLY A 253 -5.97 4.86 10.54
N PHE A 254 -5.07 3.91 10.31
CA PHE A 254 -4.68 2.89 11.30
C PHE A 254 -3.34 3.23 11.94
N ARG A 255 -3.12 2.71 13.15
CA ARG A 255 -1.80 2.68 13.78
C ARG A 255 -1.14 1.37 13.40
N VAL A 256 -0.24 1.40 12.43
CA VAL A 256 0.39 0.20 11.91
C VAL A 256 1.61 -0.14 12.74
N ILE A 257 1.72 -1.40 13.14
CA ILE A 257 2.84 -1.95 13.89
C ILE A 257 3.34 -3.15 13.10
N ALA A 258 4.54 -3.07 12.51
CA ALA A 258 5.14 -4.18 11.76
C ALA A 258 6.35 -4.72 12.54
N PRO A 259 6.19 -5.78 13.35
CA PRO A 259 7.30 -6.43 14.04
C PRO A 259 8.24 -7.13 13.07
N ASP A 260 9.53 -7.18 13.44
CA ASP A 260 10.31 -8.36 13.06
C ASP A 260 9.80 -9.53 13.90
N MET A 261 9.44 -10.63 13.24
CA MET A 261 8.88 -11.78 13.94
C MET A 261 9.95 -12.42 14.83
N LYS A 262 9.48 -13.05 15.90
CA LYS A 262 10.30 -13.83 16.84
C LYS A 262 11.31 -14.73 16.10
N GLY A 263 12.60 -14.44 16.21
CA GLY A 263 13.68 -15.16 15.51
C GLY A 263 14.19 -14.49 14.21
N TYR A 264 13.72 -13.29 13.90
CA TYR A 264 14.10 -12.49 12.73
C TYR A 264 14.47 -11.06 13.15
N GLY A 265 15.27 -10.39 12.30
CA GLY A 265 15.71 -9.01 12.50
C GLY A 265 16.18 -8.72 13.93
N ASP A 266 15.65 -7.66 14.54
CA ASP A 266 16.05 -7.23 15.89
C ASP A 266 15.19 -7.81 17.03
N SER A 267 14.35 -8.79 16.73
CA SER A 267 13.46 -9.49 17.67
C SER A 267 14.07 -10.75 18.29
N SER A 268 13.68 -11.03 19.53
CA SER A 268 14.08 -12.16 20.37
C SER A 268 13.14 -13.35 20.21
N ALA A 269 13.65 -14.56 20.39
CA ALA A 269 12.98 -15.81 20.01
C ALA A 269 12.18 -16.61 21.10
N PRO A 270 11.31 -16.05 21.98
CA PRO A 270 10.30 -16.84 22.76
C PRO A 270 8.81 -16.31 22.80
N ALA A 271 7.79 -17.11 23.19
CA ALA A 271 6.35 -17.02 22.75
C ALA A 271 5.22 -16.39 23.67
N GLY A 272 4.17 -15.72 23.10
CA GLY A 272 2.69 -15.80 23.45
C GLY A 272 1.70 -14.56 23.46
N GLN A 273 0.78 -14.39 22.45
CA GLN A 273 -0.59 -13.73 22.44
C GLN A 273 -1.37 -14.15 21.14
N SER A 274 -2.71 -13.92 21.02
CA SER A 274 -3.50 -14.38 19.83
C SER A 274 -3.63 -13.36 18.68
N VAL A 275 -3.42 -13.78 17.43
CA VAL A 275 -3.23 -12.90 16.24
C VAL A 275 -3.97 -13.39 14.99
N THR A 276 -4.22 -12.52 14.01
CA THR A 276 -4.51 -12.97 12.62
C THR A 276 -3.18 -13.23 11.93
N LEU A 277 -3.00 -14.41 11.34
CA LEU A 277 -1.73 -14.81 10.76
C LEU A 277 -1.84 -14.97 9.24
N PHE A 278 -1.10 -14.13 8.52
CA PHE A 278 -1.00 -14.17 7.06
C PHE A 278 0.40 -14.67 6.69
N GLY A 279 0.49 -15.71 5.87
CA GLY A 279 1.76 -16.29 5.45
C GLY A 279 1.89 -16.38 3.93
N HIS A 280 3.13 -16.40 3.43
CA HIS A 280 3.49 -16.71 2.05
C HIS A 280 4.65 -17.71 2.05
N ASP A 281 4.71 -18.60 1.07
CA ASP A 281 5.70 -19.69 0.98
C ASP A 281 5.81 -20.48 2.32
N TRP A 282 7.00 -20.64 2.91
CA TRP A 282 7.20 -21.21 4.24
C TRP A 282 6.44 -20.49 5.35
N GLY A 283 6.25 -19.18 5.25
CA GLY A 283 5.38 -18.42 6.16
C GLY A 283 3.95 -18.92 6.11
N GLY A 284 3.45 -19.33 4.93
CA GLY A 284 2.15 -19.98 4.76
C GLY A 284 2.08 -21.34 5.45
N SER A 285 3.14 -22.15 5.32
CA SER A 285 3.26 -23.43 6.04
C SER A 285 3.24 -23.25 7.55
N VAL A 286 3.96 -22.25 8.08
CA VAL A 286 3.91 -21.89 9.51
C VAL A 286 2.51 -21.45 9.91
N ALA A 287 1.85 -20.62 9.09
CA ALA A 287 0.50 -20.12 9.38
C ALA A 287 -0.52 -21.26 9.53
N TRP A 288 -0.50 -22.22 8.59
CA TRP A 288 -1.36 -23.38 8.66
C TRP A 288 -1.07 -24.29 9.85
N ASN A 289 0.21 -24.55 10.13
CA ASN A 289 0.60 -25.38 11.28
C ASN A 289 0.24 -24.73 12.62
N MET A 290 0.36 -23.40 12.73
CA MET A 290 -0.11 -22.65 13.89
C MET A 290 -1.63 -22.75 14.05
N ALA A 291 -2.39 -22.66 12.96
CA ALA A 291 -3.85 -22.80 13.01
C ALA A 291 -4.29 -24.21 13.42
N GLN A 292 -3.57 -25.26 13.00
CA GLN A 292 -3.87 -26.64 13.42
C GLN A 292 -3.44 -26.95 14.86
N CYS A 293 -2.26 -26.49 15.27
CA CYS A 293 -1.65 -26.90 16.54
C CYS A 293 -1.96 -25.95 17.70
N HIS A 294 -2.24 -24.68 17.39
CA HIS A 294 -2.45 -23.61 18.36
C HIS A 294 -3.66 -22.72 17.96
N PRO A 295 -4.84 -23.30 17.69
CA PRO A 295 -6.02 -22.56 17.24
C PRO A 295 -6.44 -21.46 18.23
N GLU A 296 -6.21 -21.65 19.53
CA GLU A 296 -6.48 -20.68 20.58
C GLU A 296 -5.61 -19.41 20.48
N ARG A 297 -4.53 -19.48 19.69
CA ARG A 297 -3.62 -18.35 19.41
C ARG A 297 -3.99 -17.62 18.13
N LEU A 298 -4.99 -18.03 17.37
CA LEU A 298 -5.32 -17.36 16.11
C LEU A 298 -6.75 -16.83 16.09
N ARG A 299 -6.93 -15.60 15.60
CA ARG A 299 -8.24 -15.03 15.27
C ARG A 299 -8.71 -15.46 13.88
N ALA A 300 -7.79 -15.44 12.92
CA ALA A 300 -7.99 -15.90 11.55
C ALA A 300 -6.63 -16.30 10.95
N VAL A 301 -6.65 -17.02 9.83
CA VAL A 301 -5.44 -17.47 9.13
C VAL A 301 -5.57 -17.27 7.62
N ALA A 302 -4.50 -16.88 6.95
CA ALA A 302 -4.47 -16.81 5.51
C ALA A 302 -3.12 -17.21 4.94
N SER A 303 -3.12 -17.77 3.73
CA SER A 303 -1.90 -18.15 3.02
C SER A 303 -1.96 -17.70 1.57
N LEU A 304 -0.87 -17.08 1.11
CA LEU A 304 -0.58 -16.86 -0.31
C LEU A 304 0.26 -18.04 -0.82
N ASN A 305 -0.20 -18.65 -1.92
CA ASN A 305 0.45 -19.71 -2.67
C ASN A 305 0.46 -21.06 -1.96
N THR A 306 0.94 -21.12 -0.72
CA THR A 306 1.17 -22.37 0.02
C THR A 306 -0.13 -22.98 0.52
N PRO A 307 -0.54 -24.16 0.02
CA PRO A 307 -1.69 -24.86 0.54
C PRO A 307 -1.36 -25.53 1.88
N LEU A 308 -2.41 -25.91 2.62
CA LEU A 308 -2.27 -26.83 3.75
C LEU A 308 -2.13 -28.25 3.19
N PHE A 309 -0.95 -28.84 3.29
CA PHE A 309 -0.72 -30.24 2.91
C PHE A 309 -1.14 -31.20 4.04
N PRO A 310 -1.83 -32.31 3.72
CA PRO A 310 -2.12 -33.34 4.71
C PRO A 310 -0.84 -34.07 5.10
N VAL A 311 -0.59 -34.17 6.41
CA VAL A 311 0.51 -34.99 6.94
C VAL A 311 0.06 -36.44 6.99
N ASP A 312 0.81 -37.28 6.28
CA ASP A 312 0.63 -38.72 6.19
C ASP A 312 1.63 -39.41 7.14
N PRO A 313 1.17 -40.12 8.18
CA PRO A 313 2.06 -40.80 9.13
C PRO A 313 2.71 -42.07 8.58
N ASP A 314 2.23 -42.60 7.46
CA ASP A 314 2.67 -43.90 6.93
C ASP A 314 3.69 -43.74 5.79
N THR A 315 3.87 -42.54 5.27
CA THR A 315 4.80 -42.26 4.16
C THR A 315 5.99 -41.41 4.61
N ASN A 316 7.20 -41.85 4.26
CA ASN A 316 8.42 -41.09 4.51
C ASN A 316 8.39 -39.74 3.73
N PRO A 317 8.56 -38.59 4.42
CA PRO A 317 8.46 -37.28 3.77
C PRO A 317 9.57 -37.04 2.73
N MET A 318 10.75 -37.66 2.89
CA MET A 318 11.83 -37.57 1.91
C MET A 318 11.54 -38.38 0.65
N GLU A 319 10.80 -39.49 0.75
CA GLU A 319 10.38 -40.26 -0.42
C GLU A 319 9.33 -39.50 -1.22
N ARG A 320 8.37 -38.85 -0.54
CA ARG A 320 7.40 -37.95 -1.18
C ARG A 320 8.08 -36.79 -1.91
N LEU A 321 9.08 -36.18 -1.28
CA LEU A 321 9.84 -35.08 -1.90
C LEU A 321 10.53 -35.55 -3.19
N LYS A 322 11.18 -36.72 -3.16
CA LYS A 322 11.84 -37.34 -4.32
C LYS A 322 10.87 -37.79 -5.42
N ALA A 323 9.62 -38.08 -5.06
CA ALA A 323 8.60 -38.49 -6.03
C ALA A 323 8.01 -37.32 -6.83
N MET A 324 8.31 -36.07 -6.47
CA MET A 324 7.76 -34.86 -7.08
C MET A 324 8.86 -33.98 -7.68
N PRO A 325 9.17 -34.12 -8.98
CA PRO A 325 10.28 -33.39 -9.62
C PRO A 325 10.21 -31.86 -9.48
N ILE A 326 9.00 -31.31 -9.31
CA ILE A 326 8.78 -29.88 -9.06
C ILE A 326 9.47 -29.37 -7.77
N PHE A 327 9.83 -30.27 -6.86
CA PHE A 327 10.51 -29.98 -5.60
C PHE A 327 11.98 -30.43 -5.56
N ASP A 328 12.57 -30.82 -6.70
CA ASP A 328 13.97 -31.26 -6.80
C ASP A 328 14.97 -30.26 -6.22
N TYR A 329 14.70 -28.96 -6.35
CA TYR A 329 15.50 -27.89 -5.75
C TYR A 329 15.58 -28.00 -4.21
N GLN A 330 14.55 -28.55 -3.54
CA GLN A 330 14.58 -28.75 -2.09
C GLN A 330 15.54 -29.88 -1.69
N ILE A 331 15.77 -30.85 -2.58
CA ILE A 331 16.80 -31.90 -2.41
C ILE A 331 18.18 -31.26 -2.53
N TYR A 332 18.38 -30.39 -3.53
CA TYR A 332 19.60 -29.61 -3.71
C TYR A 332 19.95 -28.78 -2.44
N PHE A 333 18.94 -28.26 -1.74
CA PHE A 333 19.14 -27.49 -0.51
C PHE A 333 19.56 -28.32 0.72
N GLN A 334 19.49 -29.66 0.68
CA GLN A 334 19.73 -30.48 1.87
C GLN A 334 21.19 -30.45 2.31
N GLU A 335 22.15 -30.51 1.38
CA GLU A 335 23.57 -30.58 1.71
C GLU A 335 24.07 -29.20 2.20
N PRO A 336 24.53 -29.07 3.47
CA PRO A 336 25.01 -27.80 4.00
C PRO A 336 26.25 -27.28 3.27
N GLY A 337 26.20 -26.02 2.83
CA GLY A 337 27.31 -25.34 2.16
C GLY A 337 27.23 -25.37 0.64
N VAL A 338 26.48 -26.31 0.03
CA VAL A 338 26.39 -26.42 -1.43
C VAL A 338 25.55 -25.29 -2.02
N ALA A 339 24.29 -25.16 -1.60
CA ALA A 339 23.42 -24.09 -2.07
C ALA A 339 23.84 -22.72 -1.54
N GLU A 340 24.39 -22.64 -0.31
CA GLU A 340 25.00 -21.41 0.20
C GLU A 340 26.07 -20.88 -0.76
N ALA A 341 27.00 -21.75 -1.19
CA ALA A 341 28.08 -21.34 -2.08
C ALA A 341 27.59 -20.83 -3.44
N GLU A 342 26.53 -21.42 -4.01
CA GLU A 342 25.94 -20.92 -5.26
C GLU A 342 25.24 -19.57 -5.06
N LEU A 343 24.40 -19.45 -4.04
CA LEU A 343 23.57 -18.28 -3.77
C LEU A 343 24.38 -17.06 -3.30
N GLU A 344 25.44 -17.26 -2.54
CA GLU A 344 26.26 -16.20 -1.93
C GLU A 344 27.36 -15.70 -2.89
N ARG A 345 27.70 -16.48 -3.93
CA ARG A 345 28.76 -16.11 -4.89
C ARG A 345 28.51 -14.75 -5.54
N ASN A 346 27.26 -14.46 -5.88
CA ASN A 346 26.86 -13.16 -6.44
C ASN A 346 25.42 -12.84 -6.02
N LEU A 347 25.27 -12.11 -4.91
CA LEU A 347 23.97 -11.74 -4.36
C LEU A 347 23.09 -10.98 -5.37
N ALA A 348 23.69 -10.09 -6.17
CA ALA A 348 22.95 -9.33 -7.17
C ALA A 348 22.33 -10.26 -8.23
N ARG A 349 23.11 -11.21 -8.74
CA ARG A 349 22.63 -12.22 -9.69
C ARG A 349 21.55 -13.11 -9.05
N THR A 350 21.78 -13.57 -7.83
CA THR A 350 20.83 -14.39 -7.07
C THR A 350 19.46 -13.73 -6.97
N PHE A 351 19.39 -12.49 -6.49
CA PHE A 351 18.10 -11.82 -6.30
C PHE A 351 17.42 -11.43 -7.62
N LYS A 352 18.17 -11.10 -8.67
CA LYS A 352 17.60 -10.85 -10.01
C LYS A 352 16.99 -12.12 -10.64
N LEU A 353 17.58 -13.28 -10.39
CA LEU A 353 17.05 -14.59 -10.85
C LEU A 353 15.91 -15.11 -9.98
N MET A 354 15.96 -14.83 -8.67
CA MET A 354 14.89 -15.18 -7.75
C MET A 354 13.65 -14.33 -8.05
N PHE A 355 13.75 -13.01 -7.93
CA PHE A 355 12.61 -12.08 -8.02
C PHE A 355 12.30 -11.70 -9.47
N THR A 356 11.78 -12.68 -10.21
CA THR A 356 11.38 -12.55 -11.61
C THR A 356 9.85 -12.65 -11.74
N ALA A 357 9.26 -11.81 -12.59
CA ALA A 357 7.83 -11.87 -12.88
C ALA A 357 7.46 -13.12 -13.66
N SER A 358 6.24 -13.64 -13.49
CA SER A 358 5.80 -14.81 -14.28
C SER A 358 5.79 -14.57 -15.79
N SER A 359 5.67 -13.31 -16.23
CA SER A 359 5.74 -12.90 -17.64
C SER A 359 7.16 -12.85 -18.21
N GLU A 360 8.20 -12.90 -17.38
CA GLU A 360 9.59 -12.77 -17.80
C GLU A 360 10.24 -14.15 -18.04
N LYS A 361 11.13 -14.25 -19.04
CA LYS A 361 11.67 -15.53 -19.52
C LYS A 361 12.89 -16.06 -18.75
N VAL A 362 13.51 -15.23 -17.91
CA VAL A 362 14.78 -15.54 -17.23
C VAL A 362 14.51 -15.60 -15.73
N GLY A 363 14.68 -16.76 -15.09
CA GLY A 363 14.46 -16.94 -13.67
C GLY A 363 15.12 -18.21 -13.14
N LEU A 364 14.73 -18.65 -11.94
CA LEU A 364 15.25 -19.87 -11.32
C LEU A 364 14.98 -21.12 -12.18
N ILE A 365 15.97 -22.01 -12.18
CA ILE A 365 15.87 -23.34 -12.75
C ILE A 365 15.82 -24.30 -11.57
N PHE A 366 14.68 -24.97 -11.37
CA PHE A 366 14.45 -25.88 -10.25
C PHE A 366 15.10 -27.25 -10.51
N ASP A 367 16.44 -27.27 -10.65
CA ASP A 367 17.24 -28.46 -10.99
C ASP A 367 18.13 -28.89 -9.81
N MET A 368 18.32 -30.20 -9.64
CA MET A 368 19.15 -30.76 -8.54
C MET A 368 20.65 -30.43 -8.65
N ARG A 369 21.12 -29.96 -9.81
CA ARG A 369 22.54 -29.61 -10.05
C ARG A 369 22.89 -28.17 -9.64
N GLY A 370 21.89 -27.34 -9.36
CA GLY A 370 22.05 -25.94 -8.99
C GLY A 370 20.90 -25.08 -9.55
N LEU A 371 20.54 -24.04 -8.81
CA LEU A 371 19.40 -23.18 -9.13
C LEU A 371 19.65 -22.31 -10.37
N PHE A 372 20.91 -22.07 -10.71
CA PHE A 372 21.30 -21.15 -11.77
C PHE A 372 21.97 -21.84 -12.96
N VAL A 373 21.91 -23.17 -13.04
CA VAL A 373 22.53 -23.97 -14.10
C VAL A 373 21.90 -23.63 -15.45
N GLY A 374 22.66 -22.99 -16.34
CA GLY A 374 22.18 -22.54 -17.65
C GLY A 374 21.59 -21.12 -17.67
N SER A 375 21.51 -20.45 -16.51
CA SER A 375 21.15 -19.04 -16.42
C SER A 375 22.35 -18.14 -16.75
N PRO A 376 22.14 -16.99 -17.42
CA PRO A 376 23.24 -16.09 -17.75
C PRO A 376 23.89 -15.49 -16.49
N GLU A 377 25.16 -15.09 -16.59
CA GLU A 377 25.87 -14.41 -15.49
C GLU A 377 25.36 -12.98 -15.28
N ASP A 378 25.11 -12.26 -16.39
CA ASP A 378 24.46 -10.96 -16.35
C ASP A 378 22.97 -11.12 -16.66
N VAL A 379 22.16 -10.76 -15.67
CA VAL A 379 20.70 -10.92 -15.69
C VAL A 379 20.10 -9.52 -15.58
N PRO A 380 19.17 -9.14 -16.47
CA PRO A 380 18.47 -7.87 -16.32
C PRO A 380 17.60 -7.91 -15.06
N ARG A 381 17.48 -6.76 -14.39
CA ARG A 381 16.60 -6.64 -13.23
C ARG A 381 15.14 -6.74 -13.69
N SER A 382 14.35 -7.55 -12.98
CA SER A 382 12.91 -7.66 -13.22
C SER A 382 12.21 -6.31 -13.07
N SER A 383 11.13 -6.13 -13.81
CA SER A 383 10.21 -4.99 -13.65
C SER A 383 9.62 -4.89 -12.23
N MET A 384 9.56 -6.00 -11.48
CA MET A 384 9.02 -6.04 -10.12
C MET A 384 10.03 -5.72 -9.02
N LEU A 385 11.33 -5.71 -9.35
CA LEU A 385 12.39 -5.51 -8.37
C LEU A 385 13.05 -4.18 -8.65
N SER A 386 12.90 -3.16 -7.81
CA SER A 386 13.61 -1.88 -7.97
C SER A 386 15.12 -2.01 -7.69
N GLU A 387 15.92 -1.02 -8.08
CA GLU A 387 17.37 -1.07 -7.77
C GLU A 387 17.59 -0.95 -6.26
N GLU A 388 16.81 -0.08 -5.62
CA GLU A 388 16.83 0.15 -4.18
C GLU A 388 16.44 -1.12 -3.41
N ASP A 389 15.40 -1.83 -3.85
CA ASP A 389 15.03 -3.12 -3.26
C ASP A 389 16.14 -4.16 -3.44
N LEU A 390 16.72 -4.25 -4.64
CA LEU A 390 17.83 -5.17 -4.90
C LEU A 390 19.00 -4.90 -3.93
N GLN A 391 19.40 -3.64 -3.78
CA GLN A 391 20.46 -3.24 -2.85
C GLN A 391 20.08 -3.58 -1.40
N TYR A 392 18.82 -3.39 -1.00
CA TYR A 392 18.34 -3.74 0.33
C TYR A 392 18.50 -5.25 0.61
N TYR A 393 18.03 -6.12 -0.30
CA TYR A 393 18.16 -7.57 -0.12
C TYR A 393 19.63 -7.99 -0.09
N MET A 394 20.47 -7.43 -0.96
CA MET A 394 21.92 -7.67 -0.94
C MET A 394 22.53 -7.27 0.41
N GLN A 395 22.17 -6.10 0.94
CA GLN A 395 22.66 -5.64 2.24
C GLN A 395 22.23 -6.58 3.37
N GLN A 396 20.97 -7.02 3.42
CA GLN A 396 20.50 -7.91 4.47
C GLN A 396 21.19 -9.28 4.42
N PHE A 397 21.31 -9.87 3.23
CA PHE A 397 21.91 -11.20 3.07
C PHE A 397 23.44 -11.18 3.14
N SER A 398 24.08 -10.04 2.95
CA SER A 398 25.53 -9.89 3.23
C SER A 398 25.89 -10.08 4.71
N LYS A 399 24.92 -9.90 5.64
CA LYS A 399 25.15 -10.02 7.09
C LYS A 399 25.30 -11.48 7.54
N SER A 400 24.46 -12.36 7.00
CA SER A 400 24.28 -13.72 7.55
C SER A 400 24.23 -14.83 6.49
N GLY A 401 24.28 -14.46 5.21
CA GLY A 401 24.19 -15.40 4.08
C GLY A 401 22.86 -16.16 4.01
N PHE A 402 22.90 -17.30 3.32
CA PHE A 402 21.76 -18.18 3.05
C PHE A 402 21.72 -19.41 3.97
N ARG A 403 22.71 -19.65 4.84
CA ARG A 403 22.72 -20.82 5.74
C ARG A 403 21.47 -20.89 6.63
N GLY A 404 21.15 -19.79 7.32
CA GLY A 404 19.96 -19.68 8.17
C GLY A 404 18.68 -19.92 7.36
N PRO A 405 18.53 -19.22 6.22
CA PRO A 405 17.45 -19.49 5.29
C PRO A 405 17.32 -20.96 4.86
N LEU A 406 18.35 -21.54 4.26
CA LEU A 406 18.30 -22.91 3.73
C LEU A 406 17.97 -23.97 4.80
N ASN A 407 18.29 -23.71 6.08
CA ASN A 407 17.94 -24.61 7.18
C ASN A 407 16.43 -24.84 7.35
N TRP A 408 15.56 -23.97 6.83
CA TRP A 408 14.10 -24.22 6.82
C TRP A 408 13.73 -25.46 6.01
N TYR A 409 14.44 -25.69 4.89
CA TYR A 409 14.29 -26.89 4.08
C TYR A 409 14.99 -28.12 4.68
N ARG A 410 15.89 -27.96 5.66
CA ARG A 410 16.70 -29.06 6.24
C ARG A 410 16.08 -29.73 7.48
N ASN A 411 14.81 -29.42 7.76
CA ASN A 411 14.09 -29.99 8.89
C ASN A 411 12.94 -30.92 8.45
N VAL A 412 12.93 -31.43 7.21
CA VAL A 412 11.83 -32.22 6.64
C VAL A 412 11.35 -33.35 7.57
N GLU A 413 12.26 -34.25 7.96
CA GLU A 413 11.91 -35.39 8.82
C GLU A 413 11.53 -34.94 10.23
N ARG A 414 12.22 -33.95 10.79
CA ARG A 414 11.94 -33.43 12.13
C ARG A 414 10.56 -32.78 12.20
N ASN A 415 10.20 -31.99 11.18
CA ASN A 415 8.90 -31.34 11.07
C ASN A 415 7.79 -32.37 10.90
N TRP A 416 7.99 -33.38 10.03
CA TRP A 416 7.05 -34.48 9.85
C TRP A 416 6.80 -35.25 11.15
N ARG A 417 7.86 -35.69 11.86
CA ARG A 417 7.73 -36.38 13.16
C ARG A 417 6.99 -35.52 14.18
N TRP A 418 7.30 -34.23 14.24
CA TRP A 418 6.62 -33.30 15.14
C TRP A 418 5.14 -33.18 14.80
N LEU A 419 4.80 -32.99 13.52
CA LEU A 419 3.40 -32.88 13.07
C LEU A 419 2.59 -34.15 13.30
N CYS A 420 3.18 -35.33 13.08
CA CYS A 420 2.54 -36.62 13.39
C CYS A 420 2.28 -36.82 14.88
N SER A 421 3.09 -36.21 15.75
CA SER A 421 2.96 -36.33 17.21
C SER A 421 1.89 -35.41 17.84
N ARG A 422 1.27 -34.51 17.07
CA ARG A 422 0.31 -33.52 17.58
C ARG A 422 -1.13 -33.92 17.29
N PRO A 423 -2.08 -33.61 18.21
CA PRO A 423 -3.49 -33.70 17.87
C PRO A 423 -3.79 -32.69 16.76
N ARG A 424 -4.31 -33.18 15.62
CA ARG A 424 -4.65 -32.34 14.47
C ARG A 424 -6.16 -32.34 14.27
N GLY A 425 -6.78 -31.19 14.49
CA GLY A 425 -8.19 -30.95 14.23
C GLY A 425 -8.41 -30.26 12.89
N LYS A 426 -9.69 -30.11 12.51
CA LYS A 426 -10.07 -29.20 11.43
C LYS A 426 -9.80 -27.75 11.85
N ILE A 427 -9.43 -26.90 10.90
CA ILE A 427 -9.32 -25.45 11.10
C ILE A 427 -10.73 -24.87 10.97
N LEU A 428 -11.24 -24.27 12.04
CA LEU A 428 -12.63 -23.79 12.13
C LEU A 428 -12.78 -22.26 12.15
N MET A 429 -11.71 -21.54 12.50
CA MET A 429 -11.67 -20.08 12.41
C MET A 429 -11.70 -19.60 10.95
N PRO A 430 -11.98 -18.30 10.69
CA PRO A 430 -11.89 -17.74 9.35
C PRO A 430 -10.53 -18.04 8.71
N ALA A 431 -10.58 -18.60 7.51
CA ALA A 431 -9.41 -19.06 6.78
C ALA A 431 -9.48 -18.63 5.31
N LEU A 432 -8.38 -18.08 4.77
CA LEU A 432 -8.28 -17.67 3.36
C LEU A 432 -7.12 -18.38 2.66
N MET A 433 -7.39 -19.03 1.55
CA MET A 433 -6.37 -19.55 0.63
C MET A 433 -6.34 -18.70 -0.64
N VAL A 434 -5.21 -18.04 -0.91
CA VAL A 434 -4.99 -17.31 -2.17
C VAL A 434 -4.05 -18.09 -3.06
N THR A 435 -4.49 -18.45 -4.25
CA THR A 435 -3.67 -19.18 -5.24
C THR A 435 -3.17 -18.24 -6.35
N ALA A 436 -1.96 -18.48 -6.83
CA ALA A 436 -1.34 -17.72 -7.93
C ALA A 436 -1.24 -18.62 -9.18
N GLY A 437 -1.89 -18.21 -10.28
CA GLY A 437 -2.10 -19.07 -11.45
C GLY A 437 -0.84 -19.42 -12.23
N LYS A 438 0.23 -18.62 -12.11
CA LYS A 438 1.53 -18.85 -12.76
C LYS A 438 2.64 -19.21 -11.77
N ASP A 439 2.33 -19.52 -10.51
CA ASP A 439 3.32 -20.12 -9.62
C ASP A 439 3.74 -21.48 -10.20
N LYS A 440 5.04 -21.63 -10.49
CA LYS A 440 5.59 -22.82 -11.14
C LYS A 440 5.91 -23.95 -10.16
N VAL A 441 5.77 -23.72 -8.86
CA VAL A 441 6.09 -24.67 -7.79
C VAL A 441 4.86 -24.95 -6.94
N LEU A 442 4.25 -23.92 -6.37
CA LEU A 442 3.06 -24.05 -5.53
C LEU A 442 1.80 -23.93 -6.39
N LEU A 443 1.58 -24.96 -7.21
CA LEU A 443 0.48 -25.00 -8.18
C LEU A 443 -0.88 -24.80 -7.49
N PRO A 444 -1.83 -24.05 -8.09
CA PRO A 444 -3.18 -23.91 -7.54
C PRO A 444 -3.87 -25.25 -7.28
N SER A 445 -3.59 -26.26 -8.10
CA SER A 445 -4.13 -27.63 -7.97
C SER A 445 -3.74 -28.31 -6.65
N PHE A 446 -2.60 -27.95 -6.04
CA PHE A 446 -2.19 -28.49 -4.74
C PHE A 446 -3.10 -28.04 -3.59
N SER A 447 -3.91 -27.00 -3.78
CA SER A 447 -4.92 -26.54 -2.81
C SER A 447 -6.27 -27.26 -2.92
N THR A 448 -6.42 -28.19 -3.88
CA THR A 448 -7.67 -28.90 -4.12
C THR A 448 -8.03 -29.78 -2.94
N GLY A 449 -9.27 -29.66 -2.44
CA GLY A 449 -9.77 -30.48 -1.34
C GLY A 449 -9.34 -30.01 0.06
N MET A 450 -8.73 -28.82 0.19
CA MET A 450 -8.41 -28.21 1.49
C MET A 450 -9.65 -28.05 2.38
N GLU A 451 -10.85 -27.94 1.80
CA GLU A 451 -12.14 -27.88 2.49
C GLU A 451 -12.39 -29.08 3.41
N ASN A 452 -11.78 -30.23 3.11
CA ASN A 452 -11.85 -31.42 3.98
C ASN A 452 -11.21 -31.17 5.36
N MET A 453 -10.16 -30.34 5.40
CA MET A 453 -9.44 -29.95 6.61
C MET A 453 -9.88 -28.58 7.14
N ILE A 454 -10.46 -27.73 6.29
CA ILE A 454 -10.86 -26.35 6.59
C ILE A 454 -12.29 -26.10 6.06
N PRO A 455 -13.35 -26.50 6.79
CA PRO A 455 -14.72 -26.43 6.28
C PRO A 455 -15.18 -25.01 5.90
N ASN A 456 -14.66 -23.99 6.57
CA ASN A 456 -15.02 -22.58 6.38
C ASN A 456 -14.02 -21.83 5.47
N LEU A 457 -13.30 -22.56 4.60
CA LEU A 457 -12.28 -21.96 3.76
C LEU A 457 -12.87 -20.98 2.74
N THR A 458 -12.35 -19.76 2.72
CA THR A 458 -12.56 -18.79 1.66
C THR A 458 -11.39 -18.84 0.68
N ARG A 459 -11.63 -18.52 -0.59
CA ARG A 459 -10.62 -18.58 -1.65
C ARG A 459 -10.44 -17.24 -2.36
N GLY A 460 -9.18 -16.89 -2.61
CA GLY A 460 -8.76 -15.91 -3.60
C GLY A 460 -8.00 -16.60 -4.73
N HIS A 461 -8.08 -16.06 -5.94
CA HIS A 461 -7.29 -16.55 -7.06
C HIS A 461 -6.77 -15.39 -7.90
N ILE A 462 -5.48 -15.43 -8.24
CA ILE A 462 -4.82 -14.43 -9.06
C ILE A 462 -4.19 -15.12 -10.27
N GLU A 463 -4.94 -15.15 -11.38
CA GLU A 463 -4.59 -15.89 -12.60
C GLU A 463 -3.19 -15.56 -13.15
N GLU A 464 -2.93 -14.27 -13.40
CA GLU A 464 -1.67 -13.81 -14.01
C GLU A 464 -0.65 -13.39 -12.94
N CYS A 465 -0.27 -14.33 -12.06
CA CYS A 465 0.66 -14.09 -10.95
C CYS A 465 1.57 -15.29 -10.70
N GLY A 466 2.87 -15.04 -10.55
CA GLY A 466 3.88 -16.02 -10.16
C GLY A 466 4.05 -16.16 -8.65
N HIS A 467 5.22 -16.71 -8.28
CA HIS A 467 5.53 -17.10 -6.91
C HIS A 467 5.63 -15.90 -5.94
N TRP A 468 6.20 -14.78 -6.38
CA TRP A 468 6.42 -13.59 -5.56
C TRP A 468 5.18 -12.70 -5.51
N THR A 469 4.07 -13.28 -5.07
CA THR A 469 2.72 -12.75 -5.23
C THR A 469 2.55 -11.35 -4.64
N GLN A 470 3.18 -11.05 -3.51
CA GLN A 470 3.16 -9.72 -2.88
C GLN A 470 3.78 -8.64 -3.76
N MET A 471 4.83 -8.97 -4.52
CA MET A 471 5.55 -8.04 -5.39
C MET A 471 4.91 -7.95 -6.77
N GLU A 472 4.37 -9.08 -7.26
CA GLU A 472 3.83 -9.18 -8.61
C GLU A 472 2.41 -8.62 -8.75
N ARG A 473 1.52 -8.82 -7.76
CA ARG A 473 0.09 -8.46 -7.83
C ARG A 473 -0.47 -7.85 -6.54
N TYR A 474 0.23 -6.88 -5.98
CA TYR A 474 -0.14 -6.19 -4.73
C TYR A 474 -1.57 -5.62 -4.68
N VAL A 475 -2.12 -5.02 -5.76
CA VAL A 475 -3.47 -4.42 -5.77
C VAL A 475 -4.58 -5.46 -5.53
N LYS A 476 -4.46 -6.64 -6.17
CA LYS A 476 -5.47 -7.70 -6.04
C LYS A 476 -5.48 -8.33 -4.65
N ILE A 477 -4.32 -8.34 -3.98
CA ILE A 477 -4.21 -8.82 -2.60
C ILE A 477 -4.99 -7.90 -1.65
N CYS A 478 -4.90 -6.58 -1.81
CA CYS A 478 -5.66 -5.62 -0.99
C CYS A 478 -7.19 -5.82 -1.09
N VAL A 479 -7.69 -6.15 -2.29
CA VAL A 479 -9.11 -6.44 -2.52
C VAL A 479 -9.50 -7.77 -1.86
N CYS A 480 -8.70 -8.83 -2.02
CA CYS A 480 -8.98 -10.12 -1.38
C CYS A 480 -8.95 -10.04 0.16
N SER A 481 -8.09 -9.20 0.75
CA SER A 481 -8.07 -8.98 2.21
C SER A 481 -9.24 -8.15 2.75
N SER A 482 -9.95 -7.42 1.87
CA SER A 482 -11.11 -6.60 2.25
C SER A 482 -12.45 -7.35 2.18
N VAL A 483 -12.44 -8.60 1.68
CA VAL A 483 -13.62 -9.45 1.57
C VAL A 483 -13.54 -10.55 2.64
N ASN A 484 -14.27 -10.34 3.75
CA ASN A 484 -14.54 -11.29 4.84
C ASN A 484 -13.33 -11.77 5.69
N VAL A 485 -12.71 -10.84 6.45
CA VAL A 485 -12.01 -11.16 7.71
C VAL A 485 -12.60 -10.35 8.85
#